data_AF-A0A380E0A3-F1
#
_entry.id   AF-A0A380E0A3-F1
#
_cell.length_a   1.000
_cell.length_b   1.000
_cell.length_c   1.000
_cell.angle_alpha   90.00
_cell.angle_beta   90.00
_cell.angle_gamma   90.00
#
_symmetry.space_group_name_H-M   'P 1'
#
loop_
_entity.id
_entity.type
_entity.pdbx_description
1 polymer ?
#
loop_
_entity_poly.entity_id
_entity_poly.type
_entity_poly.pdbx_seq_one_letter_code
_entity_poly.pdbx_strand_id
1 'polypeptide(L)'
;MFYGKGAGSLATGSAVVSDLLNVALFFESDLHTLPPHFELKTDKTREMMDSDAEINIKEKSNFFVVVNHVKGSIENFENELKAILPFHRSLRVANYDNQAYAAVIVGLESSPEELITKHGYEVGKVYPVEGV
;
A
#
# COMPACT_ATOMS: atom_id res chain seq x y z
N MET A 1 -13.19 -8.24 0.20
CA MET A 1 -12.06 -9.09 0.66
C MET A 1 -12.45 -10.55 0.47
N PHE A 2 -11.73 -11.30 -0.36
CA PHE A 2 -11.87 -12.75 -0.48
C PHE A 2 -10.73 -13.41 0.32
N TYR A 3 -11.03 -14.47 1.07
CA TYR A 3 -10.04 -15.13 1.95
C TYR A 3 -10.01 -16.63 1.66
N GLY A 4 -8.80 -17.17 1.46
CA GLY A 4 -8.54 -18.58 1.22
C GLY A 4 -7.05 -18.84 1.08
N LYS A 5 -6.62 -20.10 1.26
CA LYS A 5 -5.23 -20.49 0.94
C LYS A 5 -5.04 -20.43 -0.58
N GLY A 6 -3.83 -20.07 -1.03
CA GLY A 6 -3.46 -20.14 -2.44
C GLY A 6 -3.58 -21.56 -3.01
N ALA A 7 -3.45 -21.69 -4.33
CA ALA A 7 -3.63 -22.97 -5.02
C ALA A 7 -2.56 -24.02 -4.61
N GLY A 8 -2.95 -25.30 -4.67
CA GLY A 8 -2.05 -26.46 -4.68
C GLY A 8 -2.20 -27.23 -5.99
N SER A 9 -1.30 -28.16 -6.30
CA SER A 9 -1.25 -28.85 -7.61
C SER A 9 -2.61 -29.37 -8.12
N LEU A 10 -3.45 -29.95 -7.25
CA LEU A 10 -4.81 -30.40 -7.59
C LEU A 10 -5.79 -29.24 -7.85
N ALA A 11 -5.68 -28.14 -7.10
CA ALA A 11 -6.53 -26.96 -7.31
C ALA A 11 -6.19 -26.27 -8.64
N THR A 12 -4.90 -26.19 -8.97
CA THR A 12 -4.45 -25.69 -10.28
C THR A 12 -4.95 -26.59 -11.42
N GLY A 13 -4.84 -27.92 -11.28
CA GLY A 13 -5.41 -28.85 -12.25
C GLY A 13 -6.92 -28.75 -12.39
N SER A 14 -7.64 -28.57 -11.28
CA SER A 14 -9.08 -28.37 -11.28
C SER A 14 -9.49 -27.08 -11.99
N ALA A 15 -8.73 -25.99 -11.84
CA ALA A 15 -8.98 -24.74 -12.57
C ALA A 15 -8.78 -24.93 -14.07
N VAL A 16 -7.71 -25.62 -14.49
CA VAL A 16 -7.45 -25.93 -15.90
C VAL A 16 -8.57 -26.76 -16.51
N VAL A 17 -9.02 -27.83 -15.83
CA VAL A 17 -10.10 -28.67 -16.34
C VAL A 17 -11.43 -27.91 -16.35
N SER A 18 -11.68 -27.06 -15.36
CA SER A 18 -12.89 -26.21 -15.31
C SER A 18 -12.94 -25.26 -16.51
N ASP A 19 -11.84 -24.54 -16.78
CA ASP A 19 -11.77 -23.61 -17.91
C ASP A 19 -11.85 -24.36 -19.25
N LEU A 20 -11.22 -25.52 -19.37
CA LEU A 20 -11.30 -26.37 -20.57
C LEU A 20 -12.73 -26.82 -20.85
N LEU A 21 -13.46 -27.28 -19.82
CA LEU A 21 -14.86 -27.68 -19.96
C LEU A 21 -15.76 -26.48 -20.28
N ASN A 22 -15.45 -25.30 -19.73
CA ASN A 22 -16.17 -24.07 -20.04
C ASN A 22 -15.97 -23.68 -21.52
N VAL A 23 -14.74 -23.73 -22.03
CA VAL A 23 -14.43 -23.49 -23.45
C VAL A 23 -15.13 -24.53 -24.33
N ALA A 24 -15.11 -25.81 -23.95
CA ALA A 24 -15.77 -26.87 -24.71
C ALA A 24 -17.30 -26.68 -24.77
N LEU A 25 -17.93 -26.24 -23.68
CA LEU A 25 -19.37 -25.96 -23.62
C LEU A 25 -19.78 -24.83 -24.56
N PHE A 26 -18.95 -23.79 -24.65
CA PHE A 26 -19.20 -22.61 -25.48
C PHE A 26 -18.56 -22.70 -26.87
N PHE A 27 -17.95 -23.83 -27.23
CA PHE A 27 -17.19 -23.99 -28.47
C PHE A 27 -18.04 -23.74 -29.73
N GLU A 28 -19.28 -24.22 -29.75
CA GLU A 28 -20.22 -24.03 -30.87
C GLU A 28 -21.01 -22.73 -30.79
N SER A 29 -20.94 -22.02 -29.65
CA SER A 29 -21.85 -20.90 -29.39
C SER A 29 -21.49 -19.61 -30.13
N ASP A 30 -20.33 -19.57 -30.83
CA ASP A 30 -19.74 -18.39 -31.49
C ASP A 30 -19.73 -17.11 -30.61
N LEU A 31 -19.93 -17.31 -29.30
CA LEU A 31 -20.14 -16.29 -28.30
C LEU A 31 -18.76 -15.97 -27.73
N HIS A 32 -17.98 -15.23 -28.52
CA HIS A 32 -16.76 -14.62 -28.03
C HIS A 32 -17.14 -13.57 -26.98
N THR A 33 -17.02 -13.89 -25.69
CA THR A 33 -16.78 -12.83 -24.71
C THR A 33 -15.38 -12.30 -25.00
N LEU A 34 -15.31 -11.31 -25.90
CA LEU A 34 -14.11 -10.52 -26.18
C LEU A 34 -13.43 -10.16 -24.85
N PRO A 35 -12.08 -10.02 -24.81
CA PRO A 35 -11.36 -9.53 -23.64
C PRO A 35 -12.07 -8.30 -23.07
N PRO A 36 -12.15 -8.18 -21.74
CA PRO A 36 -13.23 -7.50 -21.04
C PRO A 36 -13.63 -6.19 -21.72
N HIS A 37 -14.85 -6.13 -22.23
CA HIS A 37 -15.50 -4.85 -22.47
C HIS A 37 -15.68 -4.20 -21.10
N PHE A 38 -14.73 -3.36 -20.70
CA PHE A 38 -14.93 -2.45 -19.58
C PHE A 38 -16.00 -1.46 -20.01
N GLU A 39 -17.25 -1.77 -19.69
CA GLU A 39 -18.30 -0.77 -19.72
C GLU A 39 -17.93 0.25 -18.64
N LEU A 40 -17.43 1.41 -19.06
CA LEU A 40 -17.21 2.58 -18.20
C LEU A 40 -18.58 3.02 -17.68
N LYS A 41 -19.14 2.26 -16.73
CA LYS A 41 -20.42 2.55 -16.11
C LYS A 41 -20.21 3.74 -15.18
N THR A 42 -20.47 4.94 -15.70
CA THR A 42 -21.45 5.92 -15.18
C THR A 42 -21.16 7.30 -15.78
N ASP A 43 -22.21 8.10 -16.03
CA ASP A 43 -22.07 9.51 -16.48
C ASP A 43 -21.15 10.33 -15.55
N LYS A 44 -21.09 9.95 -14.26
CA LYS A 44 -20.19 10.53 -13.25
C LYS A 44 -18.70 10.33 -13.55
N THR A 45 -18.30 9.23 -14.17
CA THR A 45 -16.87 8.98 -14.49
C THR A 45 -16.45 9.74 -15.75
N ARG A 46 -17.40 10.01 -16.66
CA ARG A 46 -17.16 10.75 -17.91
C ARG A 46 -16.91 12.24 -17.66
N GLU A 47 -17.65 12.87 -16.75
CA GLU A 47 -17.45 14.28 -16.39
C GLU A 47 -16.09 14.56 -15.71
N MET A 48 -15.47 13.56 -15.08
CA MET A 48 -14.13 13.69 -14.47
C MET A 48 -12.98 13.52 -15.47
N MET A 49 -13.24 12.96 -16.65
CA MET A 49 -12.23 12.71 -17.69
C MET A 49 -12.11 13.83 -18.73
N ASP A 50 -13.10 14.73 -18.81
CA ASP A 50 -13.12 15.88 -19.75
C ASP A 50 -12.24 17.06 -19.29
N SER A 51 -11.53 16.94 -18.15
CA SER A 51 -10.46 17.87 -17.79
C SER A 51 -9.13 17.37 -18.37
N ASP A 52 -8.48 18.15 -19.25
CA ASP A 52 -7.14 17.92 -19.82
C ASP A 52 -5.98 17.81 -18.79
N ALA A 53 -6.29 17.66 -17.51
CA ALA A 53 -5.31 17.52 -16.44
C ALA A 53 -5.15 16.05 -16.05
N GLU A 54 -3.92 15.54 -16.08
CA GLU A 54 -3.58 14.27 -15.44
C GLU A 54 -3.98 14.33 -13.95
N ILE A 55 -5.01 13.58 -13.58
CA ILE A 55 -5.41 13.39 -12.19
C ILE A 55 -4.41 12.42 -11.55
N ASN A 56 -3.24 12.95 -11.16
CA ASN A 56 -2.22 12.22 -10.42
C ASN A 56 -2.58 12.28 -8.92
N ILE A 57 -3.66 11.59 -8.52
CA ILE A 57 -3.97 11.41 -7.08
C ILE A 57 -2.94 10.42 -6.54
N LYS A 58 -1.77 10.94 -6.14
CA LYS A 58 -0.86 10.16 -5.30
C LYS A 58 -1.53 10.00 -3.94
N GLU A 59 -2.00 8.79 -3.68
CA GLU A 59 -2.45 8.44 -2.34
C GLU A 59 -1.27 8.55 -1.38
N LYS A 60 -1.48 9.26 -0.27
CA LYS A 60 -0.47 9.37 0.77
C LYS A 60 -0.24 7.99 1.38
N SER A 61 1.02 7.65 1.58
CA SER A 61 1.46 6.40 2.21
C SER A 61 1.68 6.59 3.71
N ASN A 62 1.60 5.49 4.45
CA ASN A 62 1.84 5.47 5.88
C ASN A 62 2.97 4.50 6.20
N PHE A 63 3.76 4.82 7.21
CA PHE A 63 5.00 4.11 7.50
C PHE A 63 5.15 3.81 8.99
N PHE A 64 5.59 2.60 9.29
CA PHE A 64 6.10 2.19 10.58
C PHE A 64 7.63 2.15 10.49
N VAL A 65 8.30 3.01 11.25
CA VAL A 65 9.75 3.18 11.22
C VAL A 65 10.31 2.76 12.57
N VAL A 66 11.35 1.94 12.56
CA VAL A 66 12.11 1.59 13.77
C VAL A 66 13.48 2.25 13.69
N VAL A 67 13.85 2.98 14.74
CA VAL A 67 15.18 3.58 14.91
C VAL A 67 15.90 2.96 16.09
N ASN A 68 17.19 2.72 15.92
CA ASN A 68 18.07 2.11 16.93
C ASN A 68 19.05 3.15 17.49
N HIS A 69 19.68 2.79 18.60
CA HIS A 69 20.75 3.56 19.26
C HIS A 69 20.37 5.01 19.59
N VAL A 70 19.08 5.24 19.88
CA VAL A 70 18.59 6.58 20.21
C VAL A 70 19.00 6.96 21.62
N LYS A 71 19.67 8.10 21.74
CA LYS A 71 20.02 8.73 23.02
C LYS A 71 18.93 9.73 23.40
N GLY A 72 18.48 9.66 24.64
CA GLY A 72 17.47 10.58 25.18
C GLY A 72 16.10 9.93 25.36
N SER A 73 15.12 10.74 25.76
CA SER A 73 13.76 10.28 26.04
C SER A 73 12.92 10.18 24.76
N ILE A 74 11.84 9.41 24.84
CA ILE A 74 10.88 9.25 23.74
C ILE A 74 10.24 10.57 23.32
N GLU A 75 10.04 11.50 24.26
CA GLU A 75 9.47 12.82 23.98
C GLU A 75 10.42 13.68 23.14
N ASN A 76 11.72 13.57 23.38
CA ASN A 76 12.71 14.28 22.55
C ASN A 76 12.71 13.74 21.12
N PHE A 77 12.66 12.42 20.98
CA PHE A 77 12.54 11.75 19.68
C PHE A 77 11.26 12.18 18.94
N GLU A 78 10.11 12.24 19.62
CA GLU A 78 8.86 12.69 19.03
C GLU A 78 8.92 14.14 18.54
N ASN A 79 9.48 15.04 19.36
CA ASN A 79 9.61 16.45 19.01
C ASN A 79 10.55 16.67 17.82
N GLU A 80 11.65 15.91 17.76
CA GLU A 80 12.57 15.98 16.64
C GLU A 80 11.92 15.44 15.36
N LEU A 81 11.20 14.31 15.43
CA LEU A 81 10.43 13.80 14.30
C LEU A 81 9.39 14.82 13.79
N LYS A 82 8.68 15.52 14.69
CA LYS A 82 7.74 16.58 14.30
C LYS A 82 8.41 17.75 13.59
N ALA A 83 9.66 18.06 13.94
CA ALA A 83 10.39 19.17 13.34
C ALA A 83 10.97 18.81 11.96
N ILE A 84 11.39 17.56 11.75
CA ILE A 84 12.05 17.14 10.51
C ILE A 84 11.05 16.65 9.46
N LEU A 85 9.95 16.00 9.87
CA LEU A 85 9.04 15.36 8.93
C LEU A 85 8.27 16.41 8.12
N PRO A 86 8.05 16.16 6.81
CA PRO A 86 7.17 17.00 6.01
C PRO A 86 5.72 16.88 6.50
N PHE A 87 4.83 17.69 5.93
CA PHE A 87 3.41 17.67 6.28
C PHE A 87 2.83 16.24 6.25
N HIS A 88 2.27 15.82 7.38
CA HIS A 88 1.71 14.50 7.63
C HIS A 88 0.43 14.63 8.47
N ARG A 89 -0.44 13.62 8.44
CA ARG A 89 -1.73 13.62 9.16
C ARG A 89 -1.55 13.40 10.66
N SER A 90 -0.73 12.41 11.03
CA SER A 90 -0.49 12.08 12.44
C SER A 90 0.82 11.35 12.65
N LEU A 91 1.42 11.54 13.82
CA LEU A 91 2.60 10.85 14.30
C LEU A 91 2.29 10.21 15.65
N ARG A 92 2.68 8.94 15.83
CA ARG A 92 2.64 8.25 17.12
C ARG A 92 3.98 7.55 17.34
N VAL A 93 4.58 7.75 18.50
CA VAL A 93 5.82 7.07 18.89
C VAL A 93 5.57 6.07 20.01
N ALA A 94 6.38 5.02 20.06
CA ALA A 94 6.35 4.01 21.11
C ALA A 94 7.77 3.47 21.38
N ASN A 95 8.00 3.00 22.61
CA ASN A 95 9.22 2.24 22.93
C ASN A 95 9.21 0.92 22.16
N TYR A 96 10.32 0.61 21.50
CA TYR A 96 10.49 -0.66 20.78
C TYR A 96 11.36 -1.63 21.58
N ASP A 97 12.54 -1.18 22.02
CA ASP A 97 13.49 -1.94 22.84
C ASP A 97 14.45 -0.97 23.57
N ASN A 98 15.46 -1.49 24.26
CA ASN A 98 16.54 -0.72 24.89
C ASN A 98 17.23 0.17 23.85
N GLN A 99 17.11 1.50 24.03
CA GLN A 99 17.62 2.52 23.09
C GLN A 99 17.03 2.42 21.67
N ALA A 100 15.84 1.86 21.51
CA ALA A 100 15.14 1.80 20.24
C ALA A 100 13.70 2.32 20.36
N TYR A 101 13.30 3.15 19.39
CA TYR A 101 11.95 3.72 19.31
C TYR A 101 11.32 3.36 17.97
N ALA A 102 10.00 3.23 17.97
CA ALA A 102 9.20 3.06 16.77
C ALA A 102 8.26 4.24 16.57
N ALA A 103 8.05 4.63 15.32
CA ALA A 103 7.14 5.70 14.92
C ALA A 103 6.18 5.20 13.84
N VAL A 104 4.87 5.41 14.06
CA VAL A 104 3.85 5.29 13.01
C VAL A 104 3.56 6.69 12.49
N ILE A 105 3.82 6.91 11.20
CA ILE A 105 3.63 8.18 10.51
C ILE A 105 2.59 7.98 9.42
N VAL A 106 1.50 8.76 9.49
CA VAL A 106 0.35 8.64 8.58
C VAL A 106 0.33 9.84 7.66
N GLY A 107 0.20 9.62 6.36
CA GLY A 107 -0.04 10.69 5.39
C GLY A 107 1.23 11.32 4.79
N LEU A 108 2.25 10.52 4.47
CA LEU A 108 3.45 10.97 3.78
C LEU A 108 3.38 10.72 2.26
N GLU A 109 4.09 11.51 1.46
CA GLU A 109 4.23 11.26 0.01
C GLU A 109 5.19 10.11 -0.31
N SER A 110 6.19 9.90 0.54
CA SER A 110 7.28 8.94 0.32
C SER A 110 7.84 8.46 1.65
N SER A 111 8.65 7.39 1.62
CA SER A 111 9.33 6.86 2.80
C SER A 111 10.17 7.96 3.50
N PRO A 112 10.08 8.10 4.83
CA PRO A 112 10.87 9.06 5.60
C PRO A 112 12.29 8.55 5.94
N GLU A 113 12.67 7.36 5.49
CA GLU A 113 13.93 6.68 5.83
C GLU A 113 15.17 7.53 5.57
N GLU A 114 15.34 8.05 4.35
CA GLU A 114 16.49 8.88 4.01
C GLU A 114 16.56 10.15 4.85
N LEU A 115 15.41 10.76 5.13
CA LEU A 115 15.31 12.00 5.88
C LEU A 115 15.75 11.80 7.34
N ILE A 116 15.24 10.74 7.96
CA ILE A 116 15.58 10.34 9.32
C ILE A 116 17.06 9.96 9.41
N THR A 117 17.58 9.23 8.42
CA THR A 117 19.00 8.84 8.36
C THR A 117 19.93 10.06 8.23
N LYS A 118 19.56 11.05 7.40
CA LYS A 118 20.30 12.32 7.26
C LYS A 118 20.36 13.13 8.56
N HIS A 119 19.40 12.94 9.46
CA HIS A 119 19.34 13.61 10.76
C HIS A 119 20.06 12.80 11.87
N GLY A 120 20.83 11.78 11.51
CA GLY A 120 21.72 11.08 12.44
C GLY A 120 21.06 9.92 13.20
N TYR A 121 19.84 9.53 12.83
CA TYR A 121 19.18 8.35 13.36
C TYR A 121 19.52 7.10 12.55
N GLU A 122 19.82 6.01 13.24
CA GLU A 122 20.01 4.72 12.59
C GLU A 122 18.65 4.05 12.37
N VAL A 123 18.16 4.05 11.12
CA VAL A 123 16.91 3.39 10.75
C VAL A 123 17.17 1.89 10.63
N GLY A 124 16.54 1.09 11.48
CA GLY A 124 16.67 -0.37 11.45
C GLY A 124 15.78 -1.00 10.38
N LYS A 125 14.54 -0.52 10.23
CA LYS A 125 13.56 -1.03 9.25
C LYS A 125 12.38 -0.08 9.07
N VAL A 126 11.80 -0.12 7.88
CA VAL A 126 10.57 0.59 7.53
C VAL A 126 9.56 -0.39 6.94
N TYR A 127 8.33 -0.35 7.44
CA TYR A 127 7.21 -1.14 6.92
C TYR A 127 6.06 -0.21 6.49
N PRO A 128 5.34 -0.53 5.42
CA PRO A 128 4.10 0.17 5.09
C PRO A 128 3.03 -0.12 6.15
N VAL A 129 2.15 0.86 6.39
CA VAL A 129 0.99 0.72 7.29
C VAL A 129 -0.29 0.94 6.48
N GLU A 130 -1.05 -0.13 6.30
CA GLU A 130 -2.28 -0.13 5.51
C GLU A 130 -3.53 -0.05 6.40
N GLY A 131 -4.63 0.49 5.85
CA GLY A 131 -5.93 0.55 6.52
C GLY A 131 -6.07 1.61 7.61
N VAL A 132 -5.37 2.75 7.45
CA VAL A 132 -5.27 3.87 8.40
C VAL A 132 -6.13 5.07 8.01
#